data_AF-A0A0R3CAS7-F1
#
_entry.id   AF-A0A0R3CAS7-F1
#
_cell.length_a   1.000
_cell.length_b   1.000
_cell.length_c   1.000
_cell.angle_alpha   90.00
_cell.angle_beta   90.00
_cell.angle_gamma   90.00
#
_symmetry.space_group_name_H-M   'P 1'
#
loop_
_entity.id
_entity.type
_entity.pdbx_description
1 polymer ?
#
loop_
_entity_poly.entity_id
_entity_poly.type
_entity_poly.pdbx_seq_one_letter_code
_entity_poly.pdbx_strand_id
1 'polypeptide(L)' 'MPRYTSFAREAAATLLRMAKTTKDPQVASGLIQRAADLKDRTGELPPVDIEIAAADPKKPLTKN' A
#
# COMPACT_ATOMS: atom_id res chain seq x y z
N MET A 1 -26.68 8.00 -0.16
CA MET A 1 -25.25 8.05 0.23
C MET A 1 -24.53 6.90 -0.47
N PRO A 2 -23.79 7.14 -1.57
CA PRO A 2 -23.20 6.05 -2.35
C PRO A 2 -21.99 5.48 -1.59
N ARG A 3 -22.07 4.19 -1.21
CA ARG A 3 -21.03 3.41 -0.51
C ARG A 3 -19.97 2.85 -1.47
N TYR A 4 -19.62 3.58 -2.53
CA TYR A 4 -18.76 3.06 -3.62
C TYR A 4 -17.31 3.57 -3.58
N THR A 5 -16.99 4.49 -2.66
CA THR A 5 -15.63 5.07 -2.53
C THR A 5 -14.69 4.26 -1.64
N SER A 6 -15.20 3.30 -0.86
CA SER A 6 -14.39 2.48 0.06
C SER A 6 -13.52 1.44 -0.66
N PHE A 7 -14.04 0.85 -1.74
CA PHE A 7 -13.33 -0.22 -2.45
C PHE A 7 -12.04 0.25 -3.12
N ALA A 8 -12.06 1.43 -3.73
CA ALA A 8 -10.87 1.98 -4.38
C ALA A 8 -9.78 2.37 -3.37
N ARG A 9 -10.17 2.87 -2.20
CA ARG A 9 -9.26 3.12 -1.07
C ARG A 9 -8.57 1.85 -0.61
N GLU A 10 -9.35 0.80 -0.41
CA GLU A 10 -8.88 -0.48 0.07
C GLU A 10 -7.97 -1.17 -0.94
N ALA A 11 -8.31 -1.09 -2.23
CA ALA A 11 -7.47 -1.56 -3.33
C ALA A 11 -6.13 -0.82 -3.38
N ALA A 12 -6.13 0.52 -3.29
CA ALA A 12 -4.90 1.31 -3.29
C ALA A 12 -4.00 0.98 -2.08
N ALA A 13 -4.58 0.88 -0.88
CA ALA A 13 -3.84 0.49 0.32
C ALA A 13 -3.22 -0.91 0.21
N THR A 14 -3.94 -1.86 -0.39
CA THR A 14 -3.46 -3.21 -0.63
C THR A 14 -2.29 -3.22 -1.61
N LEU A 15 -2.38 -2.46 -2.70
CA LEU A 15 -1.30 -2.34 -3.69
C LEU A 15 -0.02 -1.74 -3.06
N LEU A 16 -0.15 -0.71 -2.22
CA LEU A 16 0.99 -0.12 -1.51
C LEU A 16 1.61 -1.11 -0.50
N ARG A 17 0.78 -1.89 0.20
CA ARG A 17 1.27 -2.96 1.08
C ARG A 17 2.06 -4.02 0.32
N MET A 18 1.57 -4.43 -0.86
CA MET A 18 2.26 -5.38 -1.73
C MET A 18 3.55 -4.80 -2.31
N ALA A 19 3.56 -3.51 -2.65
CA ALA A 19 4.76 -2.82 -3.10
C ALA A 19 5.86 -2.76 -2.02
N LYS A 20 5.47 -2.70 -0.74
CA LYS A 20 6.42 -2.70 0.39
C LYS A 20 7.03 -4.08 0.67
N THR A 21 6.29 -5.16 0.41
CA THR A 21 6.74 -6.53 0.70
C THR A 21 7.43 -7.20 -0.48
N THR A 22 7.22 -6.71 -1.70
CA THR A 22 7.93 -7.22 -2.88
C THR A 22 9.40 -6.77 -2.88
N LYS A 23 10.28 -7.69 -3.30
CA LYS A 23 11.73 -7.44 -3.42
C LYS A 23 12.13 -7.03 -4.83
N ASP A 24 11.21 -7.13 -5.79
CA ASP A 24 11.43 -6.73 -7.16
C ASP A 24 11.07 -5.24 -7.33
N PRO A 25 12.04 -4.37 -7.63
CA PRO A 25 11.80 -2.94 -7.79
C PRO A 25 10.90 -2.61 -9.00
N GLN A 26 10.92 -3.42 -10.06
CA GLN A 26 10.03 -3.22 -11.21
C GLN A 26 8.59 -3.47 -10.82
N VAL A 27 8.33 -4.56 -10.08
CA VAL A 27 6.99 -4.89 -9.56
C VAL A 27 6.52 -3.85 -8.54
N ALA A 28 7.40 -3.39 -7.63
CA ALA A 28 7.07 -2.34 -6.66
C ALA A 28 6.62 -1.05 -7.36
N SER A 29 7.37 -0.62 -8.38
CA SER A 29 7.04 0.58 -9.15
C SER A 29 5.69 0.47 -9.86
N GLY A 30 5.41 -0.68 -10.47
CA GLY A 30 4.12 -0.94 -11.13
C GLY A 30 2.95 -0.93 -10.15
N LEU A 31 3.10 -1.52 -8.96
CA LEU A 31 2.06 -1.51 -7.93
C LEU A 31 1.77 -0.10 -7.39
N ILE A 32 2.82 0.71 -7.18
CA ILE A 32 2.67 2.12 -6.76
C ILE A 32 1.94 2.92 -7.84
N GLN A 33 2.31 2.74 -9.12
CA GLN A 33 1.68 3.45 -10.22
C GLN A 33 0.20 3.09 -10.38
N ARG A 34 -0.17 1.81 -10.17
CA ARG A 34 -1.58 1.40 -10.17
C ARG A 34 -2.36 1.94 -8.98
N ALA A 35 -1.75 2.03 -7.80
CA ALA A 35 -2.37 2.67 -6.64
C ALA A 35 -2.64 4.17 -6.89
N ALA A 36 -1.72 4.86 -7.58
CA ALA A 36 -1.88 6.26 -7.97
C ALA A 36 -3.01 6.44 -9.01
N ASP A 37 -3.04 5.61 -10.05
CA ASP A 37 -4.12 5.64 -11.06
C ASP A 37 -5.50 5.40 -10.44
N LEU A 38 -5.59 4.51 -9.45
CA LEU A 38 -6.84 4.28 -8.70
C LEU A 38 -7.27 5.51 -7.89
N LYS A 39 -6.34 6.30 -7.35
CA LYS A 39 -6.64 7.57 -6.67
C LYS A 39 -7.19 8.58 -7.67
N ASP A 40 -6.53 8.76 -8.81
CA ASP A 40 -6.93 9.73 -9.83
C ASP A 40 -8.32 9.41 -10.41
N ARG A 41 -8.64 8.12 -10.57
CA ARG A 41 -9.95 7.66 -11.04
C ARG A 41 -11.06 7.75 -10.00
N THR A 42 -10.73 7.84 -8.71
CA THR A 42 -11.73 7.91 -7.63
C THR A 42 -11.86 9.27 -6.96
N GLY A 43 -11.02 10.24 -7.34
CA GLY A 43 -11.19 11.66 -7.03
C GLY A 43 -10.97 12.05 -5.57
N GLU A 44 -11.04 11.11 -4.62
CA GLU A 44 -10.72 11.35 -3.21
C GLU A 44 -10.11 10.11 -2.58
N LEU A 45 -8.82 10.19 -2.25
CA LEU A 45 -8.29 9.48 -1.09
C LEU A 45 -7.63 10.52 -0.18
N PRO A 46 -8.14 10.73 1.05
CA PRO A 46 -7.40 11.47 2.06
C PRO A 46 -6.02 10.85 2.24
N PRO A 47 -5.00 11.67 2.58
CA PRO A 47 -3.67 11.16 2.87
C PRO A 47 -3.82 10.01 3.86
N VAL A 48 -3.28 8.85 3.48
CA VAL A 48 -3.00 7.84 4.48
C VAL A 48 -1.93 8.52 5.32
N ASP A 49 -2.29 9.01 6.51
CA ASP A 49 -1.30 9.42 7.49
C ASP A 49 -0.50 8.16 7.80
N ILE A 50 0.63 8.00 7.11
CA ILE A 50 1.64 6.98 7.38
C ILE A 50 2.41 7.47 8.61
N GLU A 51 1.70 7.64 9.72
CA GLU A 51 2.28 7.73 11.04
C GLU A 51 1.55 6.70 11.90
N ILE A 52 2.33 5.87 12.60
CA ILE A 52 1.88 4.79 13.49
C ILE A 52 1.55 3.46 12.78
N ALA A 53 2.61 2.77 12.38
CA ALA A 53 2.91 1.45 12.94
C ALA A 53 4.38 1.15 12.69
N ALA A 54 5.22 1.83 13.46
CA ALA A 54 6.46 1.23 13.93
C ALA A 54 6.07 -0.06 14.66
N ALA A 55 6.14 -1.18 13.95
CA ALA A 55 6.27 -2.50 14.56
C ALA A 55 7.54 -3.08 13.96
N ASP A 56 8.59 -2.96 14.76
CA ASP A 56 9.97 -3.40 14.58
C ASP A 56 10.14 -4.66 13.73
N PRO A 57 11.15 -4.71 12.84
CA PRO A 57 11.55 -5.95 12.20
C PRO A 57 12.28 -6.82 13.23
N LYS A 58 11.57 -7.66 13.99
CA LYS A 58 12.22 -8.69 14.80
C LYS A 58 12.77 -9.78 13.89
N LYS A 59 13.99 -9.56 13.41
CA LYS A 59 14.97 -10.63 13.15
C LYS A 59 15.60 -10.98 14.51
N PRO A 60 15.64 -12.25 14.90
CA PRO A 60 16.95 -12.89 15.10
C PRO A 60 16.94 -14.33 14.55
N LEU A 61 17.91 -14.69 13.71
CA LEU A 61 19.23 -15.23 14.04
C LEU A 61 19.21 -16.77 14.07
N THR A 62 19.66 -17.34 12.95
CA THR A 62 20.17 -18.71 12.82
C THR A 62 21.16 -19.03 13.93
N LYS A 63 21.05 -20.22 14.53
CA LYS A 63 22.20 -20.93 15.12
C LYS A 63 22.00 -22.45 14.97
N ASN A 64 22.92 -23.02 14.20
CA ASN A 64 23.51 -24.37 14.19
C ASN A 64 22.73 -25.52 14.84
#